data_AF-A0A7V1V5B8-F1
#
_entry.id   AF-A0A7V1V5B8-F1
#
_cell.length_a   1.000
_cell.length_b   1.000
_cell.length_c   1.000
_cell.angle_alpha   90.00
_cell.angle_beta   90.00
_cell.angle_gamma   90.00
#
_symmetry.space_group_name_H-M   'P 1'
#
loop_
_entity.id
_entity.type
_entity.pdbx_description
1 polymer ?
#
loop_
_entity_poly.entity_id
_entity_poly.type
_entity_poly.pdbx_seq_one_letter_code
_entity_poly.pdbx_strand_id
1 'polypeptide(L)'
;MDGTTEWTEETERPKSRVRLAMLDGFRGLGYSGVAMTTQPPTPLPFAAQAVPFHEFLATGKLPDGLITSDYVAEQFVERLVHYVLSVPAGSYTMGQLGTLLEQLDPRHQILFFKRLKEISPQSLKDFAPLYYGFMAEFHALLFT
;
A
#
# COMPACT_ATOMS: atom_id res chain seq x y z
N MET A 1 18.30 -63.12 5.38
CA MET A 1 17.08 -63.02 6.21
C MET A 1 16.81 -61.53 6.31
N ASP A 2 16.15 -60.93 5.32
CA ASP A 2 14.68 -60.88 5.08
C ASP A 2 14.21 -59.47 5.49
N GLY A 3 13.51 -58.63 4.73
CA GLY A 3 12.91 -58.64 3.39
C GLY A 3 12.60 -57.16 3.02
N THR A 4 12.60 -56.77 1.73
CA THR A 4 11.39 -56.61 0.87
C THR A 4 10.57 -55.36 1.25
N THR A 5 10.71 -54.20 0.60
CA THR A 5 9.98 -53.75 -0.63
C THR A 5 8.47 -53.97 -0.58
N GLU A 6 7.62 -52.96 -0.35
CA GLU A 6 6.35 -52.79 -1.10
C GLU A 6 5.78 -51.34 -0.90
N TRP A 7 5.77 -50.42 -1.89
CA TRP A 7 4.65 -49.94 -2.76
C TRP A 7 3.51 -49.21 -2.00
N THR A 8 2.68 -48.28 -2.49
CA THR A 8 2.22 -47.76 -3.81
C THR A 8 1.40 -46.49 -3.47
N GLU A 9 1.48 -45.39 -4.22
CA GLU A 9 0.57 -45.01 -5.32
C GLU A 9 -0.90 -44.79 -4.90
N GLU A 10 -1.35 -43.53 -4.89
CA GLU A 10 -2.74 -43.12 -5.17
C GLU A 10 -2.66 -41.66 -5.69
N THR A 11 -2.47 -41.39 -6.99
CA THR A 11 -3.51 -41.11 -8.01
C THR A 11 -4.79 -40.51 -7.40
N GLU A 12 -5.22 -39.28 -7.68
CA GLU A 12 -5.88 -38.92 -8.94
C GLU A 12 -6.09 -37.39 -9.04
N ARG A 13 -5.70 -36.82 -10.19
CA ARG A 13 -6.46 -35.78 -10.92
C ARG A 13 -7.00 -36.47 -12.18
N PRO A 14 -7.94 -35.94 -12.98
CA PRO A 14 -8.81 -34.75 -12.83
C PRO A 14 -10.28 -35.00 -13.30
N LYS A 15 -11.04 -33.89 -13.37
CA LYS A 15 -11.90 -33.51 -14.53
C LYS A 15 -13.42 -33.76 -14.41
N SER A 16 -14.13 -32.66 -14.72
CA SER A 16 -15.41 -32.57 -15.41
C SER A 16 -16.69 -32.68 -14.57
N ARG A 17 -17.48 -31.59 -14.56
CA ARG A 17 -18.73 -31.60 -15.33
C ARG A 17 -19.32 -30.20 -15.50
N VAL A 18 -19.15 -29.65 -16.69
CA VAL A 18 -20.14 -28.78 -17.31
C VAL A 18 -21.44 -29.59 -17.41
N ARG A 19 -22.53 -29.10 -16.83
CA ARG A 19 -23.89 -29.52 -17.21
C ARG A 19 -24.63 -28.32 -17.80
N LEU A 20 -24.81 -28.43 -19.11
CA LEU A 20 -25.64 -27.60 -19.96
C LEU A 20 -27.07 -28.18 -19.98
N ALA A 21 -28.04 -27.26 -20.02
CA ALA A 21 -29.44 -27.36 -20.42
C ALA A 21 -30.43 -28.13 -19.53
N MET A 22 -31.47 -27.40 -19.09
CA MET A 22 -32.81 -27.61 -19.66
C MET A 22 -33.66 -26.35 -19.47
N LEU A 23 -34.23 -25.87 -20.58
CA LEU A 23 -35.29 -24.87 -20.62
C LEU A 23 -36.59 -25.51 -20.11
N ASP A 24 -37.37 -24.78 -19.31
CA ASP A 24 -38.82 -24.76 -19.46
C ASP A 24 -39.44 -23.53 -18.80
N GLY A 25 -40.56 -23.07 -19.34
CA GLY A 25 -41.03 -21.70 -19.30
C GLY A 25 -41.52 -21.20 -17.95
N PHE A 26 -41.27 -19.91 -17.69
CA PHE A 26 -42.10 -19.12 -16.79
C PHE A 26 -42.42 -17.77 -17.42
N ARG A 27 -43.64 -17.69 -17.94
CA ARG A 27 -44.32 -16.47 -18.39
C ARG A 27 -44.81 -15.75 -17.15
N GLY A 28 -44.16 -14.65 -16.77
CA GLY A 28 -44.55 -13.90 -15.57
C GLY A 28 -43.87 -12.54 -15.47
N LEU A 29 -44.61 -11.51 -15.90
CA LEU A 29 -44.65 -10.15 -15.36
C LEU A 29 -43.32 -9.45 -14.96
N GLY A 30 -42.95 -8.48 -15.79
CA GLY A 30 -42.65 -7.12 -15.33
C GLY A 30 -41.34 -6.90 -14.58
N TYR A 31 -40.24 -6.72 -15.32
CA TYR A 31 -39.14 -5.88 -14.86
C TYR A 31 -38.64 -5.09 -16.07
N SER A 32 -38.94 -3.79 -16.07
CA SER A 32 -38.29 -2.84 -16.96
C SER A 32 -36.79 -2.96 -16.70
N GLY A 33 -36.03 -3.32 -17.74
CA GLY A 33 -34.60 -3.56 -17.63
C GLY A 33 -33.91 -2.33 -17.05
N VAL A 34 -33.41 -2.45 -15.83
CA VAL A 34 -32.31 -1.60 -15.38
C VAL A 34 -31.15 -1.91 -16.30
N ALA A 35 -30.95 -1.03 -17.28
CA ALA A 35 -29.73 -1.00 -18.07
C ALA A 35 -28.58 -1.01 -17.06
N MET A 36 -27.82 -2.11 -17.03
CA MET A 36 -26.52 -2.11 -16.36
C MET A 36 -25.65 -1.17 -17.19
N THR A 37 -25.68 0.11 -16.84
CA THR A 37 -24.58 1.00 -17.16
C THR A 37 -23.38 0.35 -16.50
N THR A 38 -22.57 -0.34 -17.32
CA THR A 38 -21.23 -0.72 -16.91
C THR A 38 -20.50 0.59 -16.73
N GLN A 39 -20.62 1.17 -15.54
CA GLN A 39 -19.79 2.28 -15.12
C GLN A 39 -18.36 1.74 -15.27
N PRO A 40 -17.49 2.38 -16.07
CA PRO A 40 -16.09 1.98 -16.09
C PRO A 40 -15.62 2.00 -14.62
N PRO A 41 -14.88 0.99 -14.15
CA PRO A 41 -14.45 0.93 -12.76
C PRO A 41 -13.78 2.26 -12.44
N THR A 42 -14.41 3.05 -11.58
CA THR A 42 -13.83 4.31 -11.11
C THR A 42 -12.50 3.93 -10.46
N PRO A 43 -11.37 4.46 -10.95
CA PRO A 43 -10.07 4.12 -10.39
C PRO A 43 -10.11 4.44 -8.90
N LEU A 44 -9.73 3.46 -8.07
CA LEU A 44 -9.74 3.61 -6.62
C LEU A 44 -8.89 4.83 -6.24
N PRO A 45 -9.40 5.74 -5.39
CA PRO A 45 -8.61 6.87 -4.94
C PRO A 45 -7.36 6.36 -4.24
N PHE A 46 -6.24 7.09 -4.34
CA PHE A 46 -4.97 6.69 -3.74
C PHE A 46 -5.10 6.34 -2.25
N ALA A 47 -5.95 7.07 -1.53
CA ALA A 47 -6.29 6.80 -0.12
C ALA A 47 -6.83 5.38 0.13
N ALA A 48 -7.51 4.77 -0.84
CA ALA A 48 -8.09 3.42 -0.74
C ALA A 48 -7.16 2.32 -1.29
N GLN A 49 -6.02 2.67 -1.88
CA GLN A 49 -5.08 1.70 -2.45
C GLN A 49 -4.18 1.10 -1.36
N ALA A 50 -3.72 -0.13 -1.51
CA ALA A 50 -2.67 -0.67 -0.63
C ALA A 50 -1.31 -0.11 -1.05
N VAL A 51 -0.56 0.47 -0.11
CA VAL A 51 0.76 1.06 -0.38
C VAL A 51 1.83 0.18 0.27
N PRO A 52 2.75 -0.42 -0.51
CA PRO A 52 3.76 -1.34 0.01
C PRO A 52 4.96 -0.58 0.60
N PHE A 53 4.74 0.15 1.70
CA PHE A 53 5.79 0.97 2.35
C PHE A 53 7.03 0.18 2.74
N HIS A 54 6.89 -1.10 3.10
CA HIS A 54 8.04 -1.94 3.41
C HIS A 54 8.99 -2.07 2.20
N GLU A 55 8.44 -2.18 0.98
CA GLU A 55 9.23 -2.31 -0.24
C GLU A 55 9.90 -0.98 -0.59
N PHE A 56 9.17 0.12 -0.42
CA PHE A 56 9.68 1.46 -0.67
C PHE A 56 10.83 1.80 0.29
N LEU A 57 10.69 1.46 1.57
CA LEU A 57 11.76 1.63 2.56
C LEU A 57 12.94 0.68 2.29
N ALA A 58 12.67 -0.58 1.92
CA ALA A 58 13.74 -1.54 1.63
C ALA A 58 14.56 -1.16 0.40
N THR A 59 13.91 -0.72 -0.67
CA THR A 59 14.56 -0.29 -1.91
C THR A 59 15.09 1.14 -1.84
N GLY A 60 14.55 1.96 -0.92
CA GLY A 60 14.82 3.39 -0.84
C GLY A 60 14.35 4.12 -2.11
N LYS A 61 13.33 3.63 -2.81
CA LYS A 61 12.85 4.24 -4.07
C LYS A 61 11.33 4.32 -4.12
N LEU A 62 10.84 5.45 -4.59
CA LEU A 62 9.44 5.62 -4.97
C LEU A 62 9.25 5.20 -6.45
N PRO A 63 8.18 4.47 -6.77
CA PRO A 63 7.85 4.18 -8.16
C PRO A 63 7.56 5.47 -8.94
N ASP A 64 8.07 5.53 -10.17
CA ASP A 64 7.81 6.64 -11.08
C ASP A 64 6.31 6.85 -11.30
N GLY A 65 5.89 8.11 -11.22
CA GLY A 65 4.49 8.47 -11.35
C GLY A 65 3.60 8.04 -10.18
N LEU A 66 4.17 7.62 -9.04
CA LEU A 66 3.37 7.42 -7.81
C LEU A 66 2.85 8.75 -7.29
N ILE A 67 3.74 9.74 -7.17
CA ILE A 67 3.40 11.07 -6.67
C ILE A 67 3.03 11.96 -7.87
N THR A 68 1.77 11.88 -8.30
CA THR A 68 1.28 12.62 -9.47
C THR A 68 0.75 14.01 -9.14
N SER A 69 0.42 14.26 -7.87
CA SER A 69 -0.20 15.51 -7.41
C SER A 69 0.05 15.73 -5.92
N ASP A 70 -0.16 16.97 -5.49
CA ASP A 70 -0.05 17.40 -4.09
C ASP A 70 -0.96 16.56 -3.17
N TYR A 71 -2.21 16.34 -3.58
CA TYR A 71 -3.13 15.44 -2.85
C TYR A 71 -2.55 14.03 -2.64
N VAL A 72 -1.95 13.43 -3.69
CA VAL A 72 -1.36 12.09 -3.57
C VAL A 72 -0.14 12.12 -2.65
N ALA A 73 0.68 13.17 -2.72
CA ALA A 73 1.81 13.35 -1.82
C ALA A 73 1.38 13.49 -0.35
N GLU A 74 0.36 14.29 -0.06
CA GLU A 74 -0.20 14.44 1.30
C GLU A 74 -0.71 13.11 1.84
N GLN A 75 -1.50 12.38 1.03
CA GLN A 75 -2.03 11.07 1.41
C GLN A 75 -0.92 10.03 1.59
N PHE A 76 0.13 10.08 0.76
CA PHE A 76 1.30 9.23 0.90
C PHE A 76 2.02 9.49 2.23
N VAL A 77 2.28 10.76 2.55
CA VAL A 77 2.96 11.19 3.78
C VAL A 77 2.17 10.79 5.01
N GLU A 78 0.86 11.06 5.04
CA GLU A 78 0.00 10.70 6.16
C GLU A 78 0.07 9.21 6.45
N ARG A 79 -0.05 8.39 5.40
CA ARG A 79 0.01 6.94 5.52
C ARG A 79 1.41 6.41 5.85
N LEU A 80 2.46 7.06 5.37
CA LEU A 80 3.84 6.74 5.76
C LEU A 80 4.04 6.98 7.25
N VAL A 81 3.53 8.09 7.81
CA VAL A 81 3.57 8.38 9.25
C VAL A 81 2.85 7.28 10.04
N HIS A 82 1.65 6.88 9.61
CA HIS A 82 0.94 5.79 10.24
C HIS A 82 1.71 4.46 10.17
N TYR A 83 2.36 4.17 9.04
CA TYR A 83 3.17 2.98 8.87
C TYR A 83 4.37 2.97 9.83
N VAL A 84 5.18 4.03 9.85
CA VAL A 84 6.41 4.10 10.68
C VAL A 84 6.13 4.05 12.19
N LEU A 85 4.95 4.50 12.61
CA LEU A 85 4.48 4.45 14.01
C LEU A 85 3.82 3.12 14.39
N SER A 86 3.36 2.32 13.43
CA SER A 86 2.64 1.07 13.69
C SER A 86 3.53 -0.17 13.60
N VAL A 87 4.59 -0.13 12.81
CA VAL A 87 5.52 -1.25 12.68
C VAL A 87 6.50 -1.31 13.86
N PRO A 88 6.94 -2.52 14.27
CA PRO A 88 7.91 -2.67 15.35
C PRO A 88 9.26 -2.03 14.98
N ALA A 89 9.98 -1.58 16.00
CA ALA A 89 11.33 -1.05 15.84
C ALA A 89 12.24 -2.06 15.11
N GLY A 90 13.06 -1.57 14.18
CA GLY A 90 13.93 -2.39 13.34
C GLY A 90 13.30 -2.91 12.05
N SER A 91 12.01 -2.65 11.79
CA SER A 91 11.37 -2.97 10.49
C SER A 91 11.95 -2.16 9.32
N TYR A 92 12.56 -1.02 9.62
CA TYR A 92 13.32 -0.19 8.70
C TYR A 92 14.41 0.55 9.48
N THR A 93 15.41 1.06 8.77
CA THR A 93 16.47 1.90 9.34
C THR A 93 16.20 3.38 9.10
N MET A 94 16.77 4.26 9.92
CA MET A 94 16.58 5.71 9.74
C MET A 94 17.17 6.20 8.41
N GLY A 95 18.23 5.55 7.91
CA GLY A 95 18.78 5.82 6.59
C GLY A 95 17.77 5.50 5.48
N GLN A 96 17.11 4.34 5.54
CA GLN A 96 16.06 3.97 4.57
C GLN A 96 14.90 4.96 4.56
N LEU A 97 14.45 5.41 5.74
CA LEU A 97 13.41 6.43 5.83
C LEU A 97 13.89 7.78 5.30
N GLY A 98 15.12 8.19 5.62
CA GLY A 98 15.73 9.42 5.10
C GLY A 98 15.78 9.43 3.58
N THR A 99 16.33 8.37 2.97
CA THR A 99 16.42 8.23 1.51
C THR A 99 15.06 8.25 0.82
N LEU A 100 14.03 7.72 1.47
CA LEU A 100 12.67 7.81 0.94
C LEU A 100 12.10 9.22 1.02
N LEU A 101 12.33 9.93 2.13
CA LEU A 101 11.87 11.31 2.33
C LEU A 101 12.58 12.29 1.38
N GLU A 102 13.86 12.09 1.08
CA GLU A 102 14.64 12.93 0.14
C GLU A 102 14.04 12.95 -1.28
N GLN A 103 13.24 11.95 -1.66
CA GLN A 103 12.56 11.89 -2.96
C GLN A 103 11.24 12.66 -3.01
N LEU A 104 10.74 13.14 -1.86
CA LEU A 104 9.55 13.96 -1.79
C LEU A 104 9.91 15.44 -1.88
N ASP A 105 8.98 16.29 -2.33
CA ASP A 105 9.19 17.73 -2.24
C ASP A 105 9.42 18.18 -0.78
N PRO A 106 10.24 19.22 -0.55
CA PRO A 106 10.52 19.77 0.78
C PRO A 106 9.26 20.05 1.62
N ARG A 107 8.18 20.52 0.98
CA ARG A 107 6.90 20.79 1.66
C ARG A 107 6.28 19.53 2.27
N HIS A 108 6.36 18.41 1.55
CA HIS A 108 5.85 17.12 1.98
C HIS A 108 6.76 16.46 3.03
N GLN A 109 8.07 16.71 2.96
CA GLN A 109 9.01 16.30 4.01
C GLN A 109 8.72 17.03 5.33
N ILE A 110 8.47 18.35 5.30
CA ILE A 110 8.05 19.12 6.48
C ILE A 110 6.70 18.62 7.00
N LEU A 111 5.76 18.33 6.10
CA LEU A 111 4.45 17.76 6.46
C LEU A 111 4.60 16.42 7.21
N PHE A 112 5.53 15.56 6.81
CA PHE A 112 5.81 14.30 7.50
C PHE A 112 6.16 14.54 8.97
N PHE A 113 7.10 15.44 9.26
CA PHE A 113 7.49 15.74 10.64
C PHE A 113 6.38 16.45 11.42
N LYS A 114 5.60 17.31 10.76
CA LYS A 114 4.43 17.95 11.37
C LYS A 114 3.42 16.89 11.81
N ARG A 115 3.04 15.98 10.92
CA ARG A 115 2.11 14.87 11.20
C ARG A 115 2.63 13.92 12.26
N LEU A 116 3.91 13.58 12.21
CA LEU A 116 4.58 12.75 13.21
C LEU A 116 4.48 13.38 14.61
N LYS A 117 4.76 14.68 14.72
CA LYS A 117 4.65 15.45 15.96
C LYS A 117 3.20 15.56 16.46
N GLU A 118 2.24 15.74 15.55
CA GLU A 118 0.80 15.80 15.87
C GLU A 118 0.28 14.47 16.42
N ILE A 119 0.66 13.34 15.81
CA ILE A 119 0.16 12.01 16.17
C ILE A 119 0.90 11.45 17.39
N SER A 120 2.23 11.59 17.44
CA SER A 120 3.05 11.04 18.52
C SER A 120 4.25 11.95 18.82
N PRO A 121 4.09 12.98 19.68
CA PRO A 121 5.15 13.93 19.99
C PRO A 121 6.34 13.27 20.70
N GLN A 122 6.12 12.13 21.37
CA GLN A 122 7.19 11.38 22.05
C GLN A 122 8.12 10.70 21.06
N SER A 123 7.57 10.19 19.94
CA SER A 123 8.34 9.52 18.89
C SER A 123 9.30 10.47 18.17
N LEU A 124 9.04 11.79 18.20
CA LEU A 124 9.91 12.78 17.55
C LEU A 124 11.38 12.68 18.01
N LYS A 125 11.62 12.20 19.24
CA LYS A 125 12.96 11.96 19.77
C LYS A 125 13.70 10.86 19.02
N ASP A 126 13.00 9.80 18.64
CA ASP A 126 13.56 8.68 17.87
C ASP A 126 13.90 9.09 16.44
N PHE A 127 13.14 10.06 15.88
CA PHE A 127 13.38 10.63 14.56
C PHE A 127 14.24 11.90 14.57
N ALA A 128 14.80 12.28 15.74
CA ALA A 128 15.55 13.52 15.90
C ALA A 128 16.71 13.68 14.91
N PRO A 129 17.53 12.65 14.59
CA PRO A 129 18.61 12.78 13.62
C PRO A 129 18.12 13.22 12.23
N LEU A 130 16.98 12.68 11.78
CA LEU A 130 16.36 13.07 10.51
C LEU A 130 15.74 14.46 10.63
N TYR A 131 14.99 14.72 11.69
CA TYR A 131 14.32 16.01 11.90
C TYR A 131 15.31 17.17 11.90
N TYR A 132 16.42 17.07 12.62
CA TYR A 132 17.44 18.12 12.66
C TYR A 132 18.22 18.25 11.35
N GLY A 133 18.51 17.13 10.67
CA GLY A 133 19.15 17.14 9.35
C GLY A 133 18.31 17.92 8.33
N PHE A 134 17.03 17.60 8.22
CA PHE A 134 16.11 18.29 7.30
C PHE A 134 15.82 19.74 7.73
N MET A 135 15.69 20.02 9.03
CA MET A 135 15.49 21.39 9.51
C MET A 135 16.69 22.29 9.22
N ALA A 136 17.91 21.76 9.25
CA ALA A 136 19.10 22.50 8.84
C ALA A 136 19.10 22.82 7.34
N GLU A 137 18.62 21.88 6.51
CA GLU A 137 18.54 22.04 5.05
C GLU A 137 17.43 23.02 4.62
N PHE A 138 16.28 22.99 5.29
CA PHE A 138 15.11 23.80 4.94
C PHE A 138 14.95 25.08 5.74
N HIS A 139 15.91 25.44 6.60
CA HIS A 139 15.87 26.70 7.36
C HIS A 139 15.65 27.92 6.45
N ALA A 140 16.16 27.91 5.22
CA ALA A 140 15.91 28.99 4.25
C ALA A 140 14.47 29.00 3.68
N LEU A 141 13.81 27.84 3.58
CA LEU A 141 12.45 27.68 3.03
C LEU A 141 11.35 27.88 4.07
N LEU A 142 11.67 27.78 5.36
CA LEU A 142 10.71 27.97 6.46
C LEU A 142 10.46 29.45 6.81
N PHE A 143 11.29 30.38 6.33
CA PHE A 143 11.22 31.80 6.69
C PHE A 143 11.16 32.78 5.49
N THR A 144 10.89 32.29 4.27
CA THR A 144 10.60 33.14 3.10
C THR A 144 9.10 33.21 2.81
#